data_AF-A0A963PKL1-F1
#
_entry.id   AF-A0A963PKL1-F1
#
_cell.length_a   1.000
_cell.length_b   1.000
_cell.length_c   1.000
_cell.angle_alpha   90.00
_cell.angle_beta   90.00
_cell.angle_gamma   90.00
#
_symmetry.space_group_name_H-M   'P 1'
#
loop_
_entity.id
_entity.type
_entity.pdbx_description
1 polymer ?
#
loop_
_entity_poly.entity_id
_entity_poly.type
_entity_poly.pdbx_seq_one_letter_code
_entity_poly.pdbx_strand_id
1 'polypeptide(L)'
;DAKWGEVVVAFIVAQPGAKVTADALDAHCLAHMARFKRPKQYKIVAALPKNNYGKVLKTALREQLAASGPQEQSATQADAHPNPAKPEST
;
A
#
# COMPACT_ATOMS: atom_id res chain seq x y z
N ASP A 1 -8.38 4.47 20.54
CA ASP A 1 -8.51 5.82 21.10
C ASP A 1 -9.97 6.29 21.07
N ALA A 2 -10.67 6.15 22.20
CA ALA A 2 -12.08 6.50 22.38
C ALA A 2 -12.32 8.00 22.64
N LYS A 3 -11.37 8.88 22.27
CA LYS A 3 -11.41 10.31 22.61
C LYS A 3 -11.48 11.25 21.40
N TRP A 4 -11.22 10.77 20.19
CA TRP A 4 -11.29 11.57 18.95
C TRP A 4 -11.88 10.85 17.72
N GLY A 5 -12.20 9.55 17.82
CA GLY A 5 -12.99 8.80 16.83
C GLY A 5 -12.36 8.58 15.44
N GLU A 6 -11.44 9.45 15.01
CA GLU A 6 -10.85 9.45 13.68
C GLU A 6 -9.37 9.07 13.76
N VAL A 7 -8.99 8.08 12.95
CA VAL A 7 -7.61 7.63 12.79
C VAL A 7 -7.13 8.06 11.42
N VAL A 8 -5.99 8.75 11.34
CA VAL A 8 -5.38 9.12 10.06
C VAL A 8 -4.77 7.87 9.45
N VAL A 9 -5.34 7.43 8.32
CA VAL A 9 -4.86 6.29 7.55
C VAL A 9 -4.35 6.78 6.20
N ALA A 10 -3.13 6.42 5.85
CA ALA A 10 -2.54 6.69 4.55
C ALA A 10 -2.65 5.46 3.64
N PHE A 11 -3.22 5.63 2.45
CA PHE A 11 -3.22 4.61 1.40
C PHE A 11 -2.09 4.91 0.42
N ILE A 12 -1.23 3.92 0.19
CA ILE A 12 -0.01 4.09 -0.60
C ILE A 12 -0.01 3.07 -1.73
N VAL A 13 0.22 3.55 -2.95
CA VAL A 13 0.43 2.68 -4.10
C VAL A 13 1.92 2.67 -4.38
N ALA A 14 2.55 1.51 -4.21
CA ALA A 14 3.95 1.34 -4.56
C ALA A 14 4.10 1.32 -6.09
N GLN A 15 5.08 2.05 -6.60
CA GLN A 15 5.52 1.91 -7.98
C GLN A 15 6.17 0.54 -8.17
N PRO A 16 6.06 -0.08 -9.35
CA PRO A 16 6.73 -1.35 -9.63
C PRO A 16 8.25 -1.22 -9.39
N GLY A 17 8.79 -2.09 -8.54
CA GLY A 17 10.21 -2.06 -8.14
C GLY A 17 10.55 -1.15 -6.95
N ALA A 18 9.60 -0.35 -6.44
CA ALA A 18 9.81 0.45 -5.23
C ALA A 18 9.57 -0.39 -3.97
N LYS A 19 10.55 -0.41 -3.06
CA LYS A 19 10.37 -0.96 -1.71
C LYS A 19 9.66 0.06 -0.83
N VAL A 20 8.36 -0.14 -0.61
CA VAL A 20 7.52 0.69 0.26
C VAL A 20 7.23 -0.10 1.54
N THR A 21 7.89 0.29 2.63
CA THR A 21 7.67 -0.29 3.96
C THR A 21 7.10 0.76 4.90
N ALA A 22 6.31 0.34 5.89
CA ALA A 22 5.73 1.25 6.87
C ALA A 22 6.82 2.07 7.60
N ASP A 23 7.93 1.45 7.99
CA ASP A 23 9.07 2.11 8.66
C ASP A 23 9.71 3.21 7.80
N ALA A 24 10.04 2.92 6.54
CA ALA A 24 10.57 3.90 5.59
C ALA A 24 9.61 5.09 5.38
N LEU A 25 8.29 4.85 5.34
CA LEU A 25 7.28 5.91 5.24
C LEU A 25 7.23 6.74 6.52
N ASP A 26 7.28 6.07 7.66
CA ASP A 26 7.31 6.69 8.97
C ASP A 26 8.53 7.63 9.05
N ALA A 27 9.73 7.14 8.77
CA ALA A 27 10.97 7.90 8.76
C ALA A 27 10.90 9.10 7.80
N HIS A 28 10.38 8.91 6.58
CA HIS A 28 10.16 10.00 5.63
C HIS A 28 9.19 11.05 6.18
N CYS A 29 8.08 10.64 6.78
CA CYS A 29 7.14 11.55 7.42
C CYS A 29 7.75 12.30 8.61
N LEU A 30 8.69 11.74 9.38
CA LEU A 30 9.42 12.49 10.42
C LEU A 30 10.38 13.52 9.84
N ALA A 31 11.08 13.16 8.77
CA ALA A 31 12.04 14.05 8.13
C ALA A 31 11.36 15.27 7.50
N HIS A 32 10.15 15.09 6.97
CA HIS A 32 9.43 16.15 6.24
C HIS A 32 8.26 16.77 6.99
N MET A 33 7.77 16.16 8.07
CA MET A 33 6.56 16.62 8.77
C MET A 33 6.62 16.41 10.30
N ALA A 34 5.86 17.22 11.02
CA ALA A 34 5.74 17.09 12.46
C ALA A 34 4.96 15.82 12.87
N ARG A 35 5.34 15.21 14.02
CA ARG A 35 4.80 13.94 14.52
C ARG A 35 3.27 13.84 14.58
N PHE A 36 2.60 14.97 14.82
CA PHE A 36 1.13 15.01 14.95
C PHE A 36 0.40 14.91 13.61
N LYS A 37 1.11 15.11 12.48
CA LYS A 37 0.57 14.91 11.12
C LYS A 37 0.84 13.50 10.59
N ARG A 38 1.56 12.65 11.34
CA ARG A 38 1.91 11.30 10.90
C ARG A 38 0.66 10.43 10.88
N PRO A 39 0.44 9.67 9.78
CA PRO A 39 -0.59 8.64 9.75
C PRO A 39 -0.37 7.64 10.88
N LYS A 40 -1.45 7.23 11.55
CA LYS A 40 -1.40 6.13 12.53
C LYS A 40 -1.36 4.76 11.85
N GLN A 41 -1.83 4.67 10.60
CA GLN A 41 -1.80 3.44 9.82
C GLN A 41 -1.40 3.74 8.38
N TYR A 42 -0.57 2.86 7.82
CA TYR A 42 -0.17 2.89 6.42
C TYR A 42 -0.70 1.62 5.75
N LYS A 43 -1.52 1.77 4.71
CA LYS A 43 -2.05 0.66 3.91
C LYS A 43 -1.47 0.72 2.52
N ILE A 44 -0.62 -0.23 2.20
CA ILE A 44 -0.08 -0.39 0.85
C ILE A 44 -1.14 -1.15 0.04
N VAL A 45 -1.62 -0.52 -1.04
CA VAL A 45 -2.64 -1.07 -1.93
C VAL A 45 -2.10 -1.10 -3.35
N ALA A 46 -2.54 -2.07 -4.15
CA ALA A 46 -2.12 -2.17 -5.55
C ALA A 46 -2.63 -1.00 -6.41
N ALA A 47 -3.82 -0.50 -6.09
CA ALA A 47 -4.42 0.65 -6.77
C ALA A 47 -5.40 1.36 -5.83
N LEU A 48 -5.53 2.68 -6.02
CA LEU A 48 -6.58 3.46 -5.38
C LEU A 48 -7.89 3.29 -6.16
N PRO A 49 -9.04 3.11 -5.49
CA PRO A 49 -10.33 3.08 -6.15
C PRO A 49 -10.62 4.46 -6.75
N LYS A 50 -10.55 4.54 -8.08
CA LYS A 50 -10.82 5.75 -8.86
C LYS A 50 -12.09 5.55 -9.69
N ASN A 51 -12.86 6.64 -9.88
CA ASN A 51 -13.99 6.63 -10.80
C ASN A 51 -13.47 6.68 -12.25
N ASN A 52 -14.33 6.48 -13.23
CA ASN A 52 -14.05 6.69 -14.67
C ASN A 52 -13.51 8.11 -14.97
N TYR A 53 -13.78 9.08 -14.11
CA TYR A 53 -13.24 10.45 -14.16
C TYR A 53 -11.87 10.63 -13.47
N GLY A 54 -11.22 9.55 -13.03
CA GLY A 54 -9.91 9.58 -12.36
C GLY A 54 -9.92 10.09 -10.91
N LYS A 55 -11.09 10.51 -10.38
CA LYS A 55 -11.23 10.94 -8.98
C LYS A 55 -11.20 9.74 -8.04
N VAL A 56 -10.47 9.87 -6.93
CA VAL A 56 -10.44 8.88 -5.86
C VAL A 56 -11.79 8.87 -5.12
N LEU A 57 -12.43 7.70 -5.03
CA LEU A 57 -13.69 7.56 -4.27
C LEU A 57 -13.39 7.40 -2.79
N LYS A 58 -13.68 8.45 -2.01
CA LYS A 58 -13.60 8.39 -0.54
C LYS A 58 -14.51 7.30 0.05
N THR A 59 -15.68 7.05 -0.56
CA THR A 59 -16.61 6.00 -0.14
C THR A 59 -15.97 4.62 -0.25
N ALA A 60 -15.40 4.29 -1.42
CA ALA A 60 -14.72 3.03 -1.65
C ALA A 60 -13.47 2.87 -0.77
N LEU A 61 -12.73 3.95 -0.48
CA LEU A 61 -11.62 3.91 0.49
C LEU A 61 -12.10 3.58 1.91
N ARG A 62 -13.25 4.13 2.33
CA ARG A 62 -13.86 3.80 3.64
C ARG A 62 -14.34 2.36 3.69
N GLU A 63 -14.94 1.86 2.61
CA GLU A 63 -15.33 0.45 2.49
C GLU A 63 -14.12 -0.48 2.50
N GLN A 64 -13.05 -0.15 1.77
CA GLN A 64 -11.80 -0.91 1.85
C GLN A 64 -11.21 -0.87 3.25
N LEU A 65 -11.28 0.26 3.96
CA LEU A 65 -10.82 0.35 5.34
C LEU A 65 -11.62 -0.57 6.28
N ALA A 66 -12.94 -0.64 6.10
CA ALA A 66 -13.82 -1.51 6.88
C ALA A 66 -13.70 -3.00 6.50
N ALA A 67 -13.48 -3.29 5.22
CA ALA A 67 -13.37 -4.66 4.70
C ALA A 67 -11.99 -5.29 4.96
N SER A 68 -10.94 -4.48 5.05
CA SER A 68 -9.59 -4.96 5.41
C SER A 68 -9.43 -5.03 6.93
N GLY A 69 -10.10 -6.01 7.54
CA GLY A 69 -9.65 -6.68 8.77
C GLY A 69 -8.21 -7.20 8.60
N PRO A 70 -7.51 -7.59 9.68
CA PRO A 70 -6.05 -7.75 9.69
C PRO A 70 -5.59 -8.74 8.63
N GLN A 71 -5.16 -8.23 7.47
CA GLN A 71 -4.50 -9.01 6.45
C GLN A 71 -3.02 -8.86 6.74
N GLU A 72 -2.53 -9.85 7.49
CA GLU A 72 -1.15 -10.29 7.57
C GLU A 72 -0.46 -9.98 6.23
N GLN A 73 0.54 -9.09 6.27
CA GLN A 73 1.44 -8.86 5.16
C GLN A 73 2.37 -10.07 5.08
N SER A 74 1.83 -11.22 4.71
CA SER A 74 2.61 -12.40 4.37
C SER A 74 3.38 -12.06 3.11
N ALA A 75 4.68 -11.89 3.28
CA ALA A 75 5.65 -11.99 2.22
C ALA A 75 5.35 -13.22 1.35
N THR A 76 5.38 -13.02 0.03
CA THR A 76 5.64 -13.98 -1.08
C THR A 76 4.95 -13.38 -2.31
N GLN A 77 5.66 -13.02 -3.37
CA GLN A 77 5.97 -13.98 -4.39
C GLN A 77 7.29 -13.62 -5.09
N ALA A 78 8.31 -14.42 -4.81
CA ALA A 78 9.29 -14.75 -5.83
C ALA A 78 8.53 -15.51 -6.93
N ASP A 79 8.46 -14.94 -8.12
CA ASP A 79 8.21 -15.69 -9.34
C ASP A 79 9.36 -15.36 -10.29
N ALA A 80 10.54 -15.87 -9.94
CA ALA A 80 11.46 -16.28 -10.97
C ALA A 80 10.73 -17.34 -11.79
N HIS A 81 10.29 -16.99 -12.99
CA HIS A 81 10.00 -17.99 -14.01
C HIS A 81 11.33 -18.63 -14.42
N PRO A 82 11.63 -19.90 -14.11
CA PRO A 82 12.46 -20.68 -15.00
C PRO A 82 11.59 -21.03 -16.21
N ASN A 83 11.89 -20.46 -17.37
CA ASN A 83 11.45 -21.08 -18.62
C ASN A 83 12.61 -21.89 -19.20
N PRO A 84 12.60 -23.23 -19.10
CA PRO A 84 13.47 -24.09 -19.87
C PRO A 84 12.73 -24.64 -21.10
N ALA A 85 13.05 -24.14 -22.31
CA ALA A 85 12.77 -24.79 -23.61
C ALA A 85 13.25 -23.83 -24.75
N LYS A 86 14.11 -24.17 -25.72
CA LYS A 86 14.60 -25.45 -26.28
C LYS A 86 16.01 -25.25 -26.91
N PRO A 87 16.75 -26.33 -27.20
CA PRO A 87 17.92 -26.29 -28.08
C PRO A 87 17.49 -26.16 -29.54
N GLU A 88 18.10 -25.25 -30.29
CA GLU A 88 17.99 -25.21 -31.75
C GLU A 88 19.37 -25.46 -32.35
N SER A 89 19.41 -26.45 -33.23
CA SER A 89 20.57 -26.96 -33.96
C SER A 89 21.12 -25.94 -34.96
N THR A 90 22.45 -25.84 -35.02
CA THR A 90 23.25 -25.68 -36.24
C THR A 90 24.69 -26.05 -35.91
#